data_AF-A0A2E7UUF7-F1
#
_entry.id   AF-A0A2E7UUF7-F1
#
_cell.length_a   1.000
_cell.length_b   1.000
_cell.length_c   1.000
_cell.angle_alpha   90.00
_cell.angle_beta   90.00
_cell.angle_gamma   90.00
#
_symmetry.space_group_name_H-M   'P 1'
#
loop_
_entity.id
_entity.type
_entity.pdbx_description
1 polymer ?
#
loop_
_entity_poly.entity_id
_entity_poly.type
_entity_poly.pdbx_seq_one_letter_code
_entity_poly.pdbx_strand_id
1 'polypeptide(L)'
;MGRILAAFALPFPTNGGPMFSSRLLLLSLLALAACGGEKTSDSGAGTTGETNDAGEGGETTDGGDVLEPEYPSGSPTGCDLTGTSYQLDFTTARVIQPQQLGPILADAIGDVLAMGVAAQTDSSVSLVLALTDGGVQDLCTPTVQPPDGTWADPVFAVGPADVSVDIDGTAATLSSFQFTAAAGASCNTIESGVFQTDLDVRLLASALGSILGSEDPDEMCETLLSLGGVCEACESDSDPYCIKLVVDQLASPDRGTPLQVVTQTEIDANADCG
;
A
#
# COMPACT_ATOMS: atom_id res chain seq x y z
N MET A 1 68.19 1.32 -7.21
CA MET A 1 67.14 0.32 -6.94
C MET A 1 65.79 1.02 -7.03
N GLY A 2 65.20 1.04 -8.22
CA GLY A 2 63.88 1.64 -8.47
C GLY A 2 62.96 0.57 -9.03
N ARG A 3 61.79 0.38 -8.40
CA ARG A 3 60.73 -0.51 -8.89
C ARG A 3 59.65 0.33 -9.53
N ILE A 4 59.45 0.11 -10.82
CA ILE A 4 58.32 0.57 -11.63
C ILE A 4 57.18 -0.42 -11.40
N LEU A 5 56.03 0.04 -10.91
CA LEU A 5 54.78 -0.71 -10.84
C LEU A 5 53.95 -0.32 -12.07
N ALA A 6 53.82 -1.24 -13.02
CA ALA A 6 52.86 -1.14 -14.11
C ALA A 6 51.51 -1.68 -13.63
N ALA A 7 50.50 -0.82 -13.60
CA ALA A 7 49.12 -1.23 -13.36
C ALA A 7 48.51 -1.69 -14.70
N PHE A 8 48.10 -2.96 -14.74
CA PHE A 8 47.29 -3.52 -15.82
C PHE A 8 45.86 -3.02 -15.66
N ALA A 9 45.39 -2.20 -16.60
CA ALA A 9 43.97 -1.91 -16.77
C ALA A 9 43.33 -3.04 -17.56
N LEU A 10 42.35 -3.73 -16.97
CA LEU A 10 41.47 -4.64 -17.70
C LEU A 10 40.26 -3.85 -18.22
N PRO A 11 39.80 -4.11 -19.45
CA PRO A 11 38.60 -3.48 -19.99
C PRO A 11 37.36 -4.06 -19.31
N PHE A 12 36.50 -3.18 -18.79
CA PHE A 12 35.14 -3.53 -18.39
C PHE A 12 34.31 -3.88 -19.64
N PRO A 13 33.53 -4.97 -19.64
CA PRO A 13 32.59 -5.26 -20.71
C PRO A 13 31.39 -4.30 -20.61
N THR A 14 31.18 -3.50 -21.65
CA THR A 14 29.95 -2.76 -21.90
C THR A 14 28.85 -3.75 -22.28
N ASN A 15 28.11 -4.27 -21.30
CA ASN A 15 26.89 -5.05 -21.53
C ASN A 15 25.70 -4.09 -21.68
N GLY A 16 25.48 -3.62 -22.90
CA GLY A 16 24.19 -3.06 -23.33
C GLY A 16 23.23 -4.19 -23.70
N GLY A 17 22.75 -4.91 -22.70
CA GLY A 17 21.59 -5.80 -22.86
C GLY A 17 20.30 -5.00 -22.63
N PRO A 18 19.21 -5.24 -23.37
CA PRO A 18 17.93 -4.63 -23.05
C PRO A 18 17.56 -5.06 -21.63
N MET A 19 17.38 -4.08 -20.74
CA MET A 19 16.70 -4.31 -19.47
C MET A 19 15.31 -4.84 -19.82
N PHE A 20 15.12 -6.16 -19.71
CA PHE A 20 13.79 -6.72 -19.63
C PHE A 20 13.15 -6.12 -18.39
N SER A 21 12.24 -5.19 -18.61
CA SER A 21 11.47 -4.52 -17.57
C SER A 21 10.84 -5.58 -16.66
N SER A 22 11.21 -5.56 -15.37
CA SER A 22 10.61 -6.37 -14.32
C SER A 22 9.09 -6.20 -14.22
N ARG A 23 8.53 -5.18 -14.88
CA ARG A 23 7.08 -4.92 -14.99
C ARG A 23 6.29 -6.11 -15.59
N LEU A 24 6.92 -7.00 -16.37
CA LEU A 24 6.24 -8.21 -16.90
C LEU A 24 6.35 -9.47 -16.00
N LEU A 25 7.22 -9.46 -14.99
CA LEU A 25 7.49 -10.64 -14.15
C LEU A 25 6.49 -10.79 -13.01
N LEU A 26 5.87 -9.70 -12.53
CA LEU A 26 4.73 -9.80 -11.60
C LEU A 26 3.53 -10.52 -12.23
N LEU A 27 3.25 -10.27 -13.53
CA LEU A 27 2.18 -10.97 -14.27
C LEU A 27 2.43 -12.48 -14.44
N SER A 28 3.68 -12.96 -14.29
CA SER A 28 4.04 -14.35 -14.59
C SER A 28 3.92 -15.28 -13.36
N LEU A 29 3.92 -14.75 -12.14
CA LEU A 29 3.87 -15.59 -10.93
C LEU A 29 2.44 -15.96 -10.49
N LEU A 30 1.40 -15.20 -10.86
CA LEU A 30 0.01 -15.54 -10.52
C LEU A 30 -0.59 -16.67 -11.35
N ALA A 31 0.02 -17.06 -12.47
CA ALA A 31 -0.46 -18.17 -13.30
C ALA A 31 -0.25 -19.58 -12.67
N LEU A 32 0.43 -19.70 -11.53
CA LEU A 32 0.74 -21.00 -10.91
C LEU A 32 -0.05 -21.33 -9.63
N ALA A 33 -0.88 -20.42 -9.09
CA ALA A 33 -1.58 -20.65 -7.82
C ALA A 33 -3.02 -21.20 -7.97
N ALA A 34 -3.54 -21.36 -9.19
CA ALA A 34 -4.94 -21.75 -9.44
C ALA A 34 -5.23 -23.27 -9.50
N CYS A 35 -4.29 -24.16 -9.14
CA CYS A 35 -4.53 -25.61 -9.11
C CYS A 35 -3.80 -26.30 -7.94
N GLY A 36 -4.51 -26.55 -6.83
CA GLY A 36 -3.95 -27.31 -5.71
C GLY A 36 -4.87 -27.54 -4.53
N GLY A 37 -6.14 -27.87 -4.76
CA GLY A 37 -7.05 -28.31 -3.69
C GLY A 37 -6.97 -29.81 -3.45
N GLU A 38 -6.25 -30.25 -2.42
CA GLU A 38 -6.44 -31.59 -1.82
C GLU A 38 -7.05 -31.44 -0.43
N LYS A 39 -8.29 -31.93 -0.30
CA LYS A 39 -9.03 -32.06 0.95
C LYS A 39 -8.46 -33.23 1.75
N THR A 40 -8.00 -32.99 2.97
CA THR A 40 -7.87 -34.03 3.99
C THR A 40 -8.88 -33.82 5.09
N SER A 41 -9.92 -34.65 5.06
CA SER A 41 -10.82 -34.90 6.18
C SER A 41 -10.02 -35.52 7.33
N ASP A 42 -10.11 -34.95 8.53
CA ASP A 42 -9.80 -35.68 9.76
C ASP A 42 -10.98 -35.62 10.71
N SER A 43 -11.35 -36.81 11.21
CA SER A 43 -12.51 -37.09 12.05
C SER A 43 -12.02 -37.34 13.47
N GLY A 44 -12.21 -36.37 14.36
CA GLY A 44 -11.90 -36.49 15.79
C GLY A 44 -13.17 -36.51 16.64
N ALA A 45 -13.46 -37.65 17.26
CA ALA A 45 -14.59 -37.91 18.14
C ALA A 45 -14.26 -37.67 19.63
N GLY A 46 -15.28 -37.31 20.42
CA GLY A 46 -15.31 -37.30 21.89
C GLY A 46 -15.24 -35.89 22.50
N THR A 47 -15.98 -35.50 23.54
CA THR A 47 -16.63 -36.25 24.61
C THR A 47 -17.72 -35.37 25.25
N THR A 48 -18.84 -35.98 25.66
CA THR A 48 -19.99 -35.37 26.32
C THR A 48 -19.70 -34.96 27.77
N GLY A 49 -19.98 -33.71 28.14
CA GLY A 49 -20.03 -33.22 29.51
C GLY A 49 -21.24 -32.32 29.71
N GLU A 50 -22.25 -32.81 30.41
CA GLU A 50 -23.47 -32.09 30.78
C GLU A 50 -23.23 -31.15 31.97
N THR A 51 -23.51 -29.87 31.80
CA THR A 51 -23.84 -28.95 32.91
C THR A 51 -25.01 -28.07 32.49
N ASN A 52 -26.16 -28.32 33.10
CA ASN A 52 -27.35 -27.49 32.98
C ASN A 52 -27.17 -26.26 33.87
N ASP A 53 -26.90 -25.10 33.28
CA ASP A 53 -27.02 -23.82 33.97
C ASP A 53 -28.06 -22.96 33.24
N ALA A 54 -29.19 -22.76 33.91
CA ALA A 54 -30.34 -22.02 33.40
C ALA A 54 -30.13 -20.53 33.72
N GLY A 55 -29.39 -19.85 32.84
CA GLY A 55 -29.33 -18.39 32.79
C GLY A 55 -30.17 -17.88 31.61
N GLU A 56 -31.20 -17.09 31.90
CA GLU A 56 -31.98 -16.33 30.91
C GLU A 56 -31.04 -15.42 30.09
N GLY A 57 -30.60 -15.92 28.94
CA GLY A 57 -29.81 -15.18 27.96
C GLY A 57 -30.72 -14.45 27.00
N GLY A 58 -30.74 -13.11 27.07
CA GLY A 58 -31.26 -12.30 25.99
C GLY A 58 -30.39 -12.51 24.76
N GLU A 59 -31.00 -12.98 23.66
CA GLU A 59 -30.41 -12.95 22.33
C GLU A 59 -30.04 -11.51 21.99
N THR A 60 -28.78 -11.14 22.21
CA THR A 60 -28.17 -10.09 21.41
C THR A 60 -28.04 -10.69 20.02
N THR A 61 -28.91 -10.26 19.12
CA THR A 61 -28.75 -10.52 17.69
C THR A 61 -27.30 -10.28 17.33
N ASP A 62 -26.66 -11.33 16.83
CA ASP A 62 -25.29 -11.42 16.35
C ASP A 62 -25.09 -10.33 15.28
N GLY A 63 -24.82 -9.11 15.75
CA GLY A 63 -24.52 -7.97 14.93
C GLY A 63 -23.11 -8.20 14.47
N GLY A 64 -22.95 -8.71 13.25
CA GLY A 64 -21.64 -9.02 12.68
C GLY A 64 -20.68 -7.89 13.00
N ASP A 65 -19.57 -8.25 13.67
CA ASP A 65 -18.60 -7.30 14.18
C ASP A 65 -18.13 -6.40 13.03
N VAL A 66 -18.64 -5.17 13.02
CA VAL A 66 -18.15 -4.12 12.13
C VAL A 66 -16.74 -3.81 12.62
N LEU A 67 -15.75 -4.24 11.84
CA LEU A 67 -14.36 -3.95 12.15
C LEU A 67 -14.15 -2.44 12.03
N GLU A 68 -13.80 -1.79 13.14
CA GLU A 68 -13.41 -0.39 13.15
C GLU A 68 -11.88 -0.29 13.03
N PRO A 69 -11.35 0.69 12.27
CA PRO A 69 -9.91 0.89 12.19
C PRO A 69 -9.32 1.33 13.54
N GLU A 70 -8.20 0.72 13.91
CA GLU A 70 -7.44 1.06 15.11
C GLU A 70 -6.50 2.24 14.82
N TYR A 71 -6.94 3.45 15.21
CA TYR A 71 -6.12 4.65 15.03
C TYR A 71 -4.93 4.71 15.99
N PRO A 72 -3.79 5.25 15.53
CA PRO A 72 -2.57 5.34 16.31
C PRO A 72 -2.74 6.28 17.52
N SER A 73 -2.06 5.95 18.60
CA SER A 73 -1.89 6.82 19.77
C SER A 73 -0.55 6.51 20.43
N GLY A 74 -0.03 7.43 21.24
CA GLY A 74 1.26 7.22 21.88
C GLY A 74 1.67 8.35 22.81
N SER A 75 2.74 8.12 23.57
CA SER A 75 3.42 9.18 24.32
C SER A 75 4.34 9.95 23.38
N PRO A 76 4.53 11.28 23.59
CA PRO A 76 5.45 12.06 22.78
C PRO A 76 6.85 11.44 22.71
N THR A 77 7.40 11.40 21.51
CA THR A 77 8.69 10.79 21.16
C THR A 77 9.81 11.82 21.02
N GLY A 78 9.48 13.08 20.73
CA GLY A 78 10.44 14.12 20.40
C GLY A 78 11.11 13.93 19.03
N CYS A 79 10.52 13.12 18.15
CA CYS A 79 11.07 12.86 16.83
C CYS A 79 10.99 14.09 15.90
N ASP A 80 12.08 14.33 15.17
CA ASP A 80 12.10 15.13 13.94
C ASP A 80 12.21 14.16 12.77
N LEU A 81 11.12 14.03 12.01
CA LEU A 81 11.04 13.13 10.87
C LEU A 81 11.52 13.80 9.58
N THR A 82 11.93 15.08 9.61
CA THR A 82 12.31 15.79 8.39
C THR A 82 13.42 15.07 7.62
N GLY A 83 13.13 14.71 6.36
CA GLY A 83 14.06 14.02 5.47
C GLY A 83 14.10 12.50 5.62
N THR A 84 13.33 11.90 6.54
CA THR A 84 13.20 10.44 6.61
C THR A 84 12.26 9.92 5.51
N SER A 85 12.42 8.65 5.14
CA SER A 85 11.45 7.98 4.29
C SER A 85 11.19 6.56 4.74
N TYR A 86 9.96 6.09 4.51
CA TYR A 86 9.44 4.84 5.00
C TYR A 86 8.83 4.06 3.85
N GLN A 87 9.02 2.73 3.86
CA GLN A 87 8.36 1.83 2.93
C GLN A 87 7.00 1.45 3.51
N LEU A 88 5.91 1.74 2.82
CA LEU A 88 4.59 1.31 3.30
C LEU A 88 4.44 -0.19 3.05
N ASP A 89 4.35 -0.96 4.13
CA ASP A 89 4.25 -2.41 4.08
C ASP A 89 2.81 -2.89 4.25
N PHE A 90 2.11 -3.05 3.14
CA PHE A 90 0.74 -3.56 3.12
C PHE A 90 0.65 -5.07 3.44
N THR A 91 1.78 -5.80 3.46
CA THR A 91 1.79 -7.23 3.78
C THR A 91 1.57 -7.50 5.27
N THR A 92 1.90 -6.53 6.12
CA THR A 92 1.66 -6.57 7.57
C THR A 92 0.39 -5.82 7.99
N ALA A 93 -0.24 -5.09 7.08
CA ALA A 93 -1.49 -4.38 7.35
C ALA A 93 -2.67 -5.33 7.54
N ARG A 94 -3.64 -4.88 8.33
CA ARG A 94 -4.95 -5.52 8.45
C ARG A 94 -5.95 -4.75 7.58
N VAL A 95 -6.57 -5.46 6.64
CA VAL A 95 -7.59 -4.87 5.77
C VAL A 95 -8.95 -4.95 6.45
N ILE A 96 -9.51 -3.78 6.74
CA ILE A 96 -10.81 -3.61 7.40
C ILE A 96 -11.93 -3.69 6.39
N GLN A 97 -11.78 -3.01 5.25
CA GLN A 97 -12.78 -2.98 4.20
C GLN A 97 -12.13 -2.86 2.81
N PRO A 98 -12.52 -3.70 1.84
CA PRO A 98 -13.16 -5.01 2.01
C PRO A 98 -12.16 -6.05 2.53
N GLN A 99 -12.52 -6.77 3.60
CA GLN A 99 -11.61 -7.66 4.33
C GLN A 99 -10.94 -8.72 3.45
N GLN A 100 -11.68 -9.26 2.47
CA GLN A 100 -11.24 -10.34 1.60
C GLN A 100 -10.22 -9.88 0.55
N LEU A 101 -10.06 -8.57 0.33
CA LEU A 101 -9.01 -8.04 -0.55
C LEU A 101 -7.63 -8.03 0.11
N GLY A 102 -7.50 -8.29 1.42
CA GLY A 102 -6.21 -8.20 2.12
C GLY A 102 -5.06 -8.95 1.44
N PRO A 103 -5.19 -10.26 1.15
CA PRO A 103 -4.14 -11.01 0.46
C PRO A 103 -3.85 -10.49 -0.95
N ILE A 104 -4.87 -10.02 -1.68
CA ILE A 104 -4.73 -9.51 -3.05
C ILE A 104 -3.99 -8.16 -3.04
N LEU A 105 -4.36 -7.26 -2.11
CA LEU A 105 -3.73 -5.95 -1.94
C LEU A 105 -2.28 -6.09 -1.46
N ALA A 106 -2.02 -7.02 -0.54
CA ALA A 106 -0.66 -7.30 -0.07
C ALA A 106 0.25 -7.77 -1.22
N ASP A 107 -0.26 -8.60 -2.13
CA ASP A 107 0.48 -9.09 -3.29
C ASP A 107 0.64 -8.00 -4.38
N ALA A 108 -0.41 -7.23 -4.63
CA ALA A 108 -0.43 -6.21 -5.69
C ALA A 108 0.34 -4.93 -5.33
N ILE A 109 0.31 -4.51 -4.06
CA ILE A 109 0.87 -3.23 -3.57
C ILE A 109 2.17 -3.45 -2.79
N GLY A 110 2.53 -4.70 -2.49
CA GLY A 110 3.72 -5.06 -1.71
C GLY A 110 4.98 -4.35 -2.21
N ASP A 111 5.57 -3.50 -1.35
CA ASP A 111 6.76 -2.70 -1.62
C ASP A 111 6.67 -1.72 -2.81
N VAL A 112 5.46 -1.27 -3.18
CA VAL A 112 5.24 -0.36 -4.33
C VAL A 112 5.16 1.11 -3.90
N LEU A 113 4.81 1.40 -2.64
CA LEU A 113 4.60 2.79 -2.17
C LEU A 113 5.55 3.17 -1.04
N ALA A 114 6.30 4.24 -1.24
CA ALA A 114 7.11 4.88 -0.22
C ALA A 114 6.56 6.25 0.16
N MET A 115 6.77 6.62 1.41
CA MET A 115 6.40 7.92 1.96
C MET A 115 7.64 8.60 2.53
N GLY A 116 7.87 9.85 2.18
CA GLY A 116 8.92 10.71 2.72
C GLY A 116 8.33 11.89 3.46
N VAL A 117 9.00 12.35 4.51
CA VAL A 117 8.63 13.57 5.23
C VAL A 117 9.47 14.72 4.71
N ALA A 118 8.88 15.57 3.87
CA ALA A 118 9.57 16.72 3.27
C ALA A 118 9.83 17.84 4.27
N ALA A 119 8.89 18.07 5.20
CA ALA A 119 9.02 19.06 6.25
C ALA A 119 8.17 18.69 7.46
N GLN A 120 8.62 19.08 8.66
CA GLN A 120 7.86 18.98 9.89
C GLN A 120 7.99 20.28 10.69
N THR A 121 6.89 20.69 11.34
CA THR A 121 6.88 21.74 12.37
C THR A 121 6.29 21.18 13.67
N ASP A 122 6.17 22.02 14.69
CA ASP A 122 5.54 21.63 15.96
C ASP A 122 4.06 21.20 15.81
N SER A 123 3.40 21.56 14.70
CA SER A 123 1.98 21.26 14.49
C SER A 123 1.59 20.79 13.08
N SER A 124 2.54 20.69 12.14
CA SER A 124 2.27 20.28 10.76
C SER A 124 3.32 19.31 10.23
N VAL A 125 2.93 18.51 9.24
CA VAL A 125 3.82 17.65 8.47
C VAL A 125 3.54 17.84 6.98
N SER A 126 4.58 17.80 6.14
CA SER A 126 4.46 17.78 4.68
C SER A 126 5.05 16.47 4.19
N LEU A 127 4.25 15.70 3.44
CA LEU A 127 4.64 14.39 2.94
C LEU A 127 4.90 14.43 1.44
N VAL A 128 5.69 13.46 0.98
CA VAL A 128 5.87 13.11 -0.43
C VAL A 128 5.64 11.61 -0.56
N LEU A 129 4.85 11.22 -1.55
CA LEU A 129 4.62 9.83 -1.92
C LEU A 129 5.38 9.53 -3.22
N ALA A 130 5.96 8.34 -3.31
CA ALA A 130 6.67 7.88 -4.50
C ALA A 130 6.43 6.40 -4.73
N LEU A 131 6.39 5.98 -5.99
CA LEU A 131 6.42 4.57 -6.32
C LEU A 131 7.82 3.99 -6.15
N THR A 132 7.88 2.71 -5.83
CA THR A 132 9.12 1.94 -5.68
C THR A 132 9.09 0.66 -6.51
N ASP A 133 10.26 0.27 -7.03
CA ASP A 133 10.52 -1.01 -7.70
C ASP A 133 11.65 -1.72 -6.94
N GLY A 134 11.33 -2.88 -6.35
CA GLY A 134 12.27 -3.63 -5.52
C GLY A 134 12.80 -2.85 -4.31
N GLY A 135 11.97 -1.98 -3.72
CA GLY A 135 12.32 -1.11 -2.60
C GLY A 135 13.16 0.12 -2.99
N VAL A 136 13.50 0.31 -4.26
CA VAL A 136 14.18 1.50 -4.79
C VAL A 136 13.14 2.45 -5.38
N GLN A 137 13.29 3.76 -5.20
CA GLN A 137 12.34 4.72 -5.78
C GLN A 137 12.36 4.65 -7.31
N ASP A 138 11.19 4.61 -7.95
CA ASP A 138 11.06 4.76 -9.39
C ASP A 138 11.24 6.24 -9.78
N LEU A 139 12.38 6.56 -10.37
CA LEU A 139 12.70 7.92 -10.83
C LEU A 139 12.07 8.27 -12.19
N CYS A 140 11.36 7.32 -12.81
CA CYS A 140 10.60 7.52 -14.04
C CYS A 140 9.09 7.70 -13.80
N THR A 141 8.68 7.75 -12.54
CA THR A 141 7.31 8.07 -12.14
C THR A 141 7.31 9.36 -11.29
N PRO A 142 6.41 10.33 -11.55
CA PRO A 142 6.37 11.56 -10.76
C PRO A 142 6.08 11.27 -9.29
N THR A 143 6.76 12.00 -8.40
CA THR A 143 6.37 11.99 -6.99
C THR A 143 5.09 12.79 -6.78
N VAL A 144 4.31 12.38 -5.79
CA VAL A 144 3.03 13.00 -5.46
C VAL A 144 3.13 13.69 -4.11
N GLN A 145 2.66 14.92 -4.03
CA GLN A 145 2.64 15.69 -2.78
C GLN A 145 1.18 15.86 -2.33
N PRO A 146 0.70 15.09 -1.34
CA PRO A 146 -0.60 15.35 -0.74
C PRO A 146 -0.59 16.70 0.01
N PRO A 147 -1.75 17.24 0.40
CA PRO A 147 -1.81 18.44 1.22
C PRO A 147 -1.03 18.28 2.53
N ASP A 148 -0.59 19.40 3.10
CA ASP A 148 0.04 19.39 4.42
C ASP A 148 -0.92 18.83 5.47
N GLY A 149 -0.38 18.01 6.36
CA GLY A 149 -1.08 17.37 7.45
C GLY A 149 -0.87 18.05 8.79
N THR A 150 -1.50 17.46 9.81
CA THR A 150 -1.30 17.82 11.21
C THR A 150 -0.23 16.95 11.86
N TRP A 151 0.58 17.56 12.73
CA TRP A 151 1.52 16.86 13.61
C TRP A 151 1.11 17.08 15.07
N ALA A 152 1.01 15.99 15.82
CA ALA A 152 0.73 15.97 17.25
C ALA A 152 1.49 14.79 17.87
N ASP A 153 2.77 15.01 18.18
CA ASP A 153 3.75 13.99 18.59
C ASP A 153 3.17 12.89 19.50
N PRO A 154 3.20 11.61 19.08
CA PRO A 154 3.91 11.07 17.90
C PRO A 154 3.06 10.91 16.65
N VAL A 155 1.80 11.35 16.67
CA VAL A 155 0.83 11.10 15.62
C VAL A 155 0.87 12.19 14.55
N PHE A 156 0.75 11.79 13.30
CA PHE A 156 0.45 12.69 12.20
C PHE A 156 -0.71 12.19 11.36
N ALA A 157 -1.39 13.12 10.72
CA ALA A 157 -2.52 12.84 9.85
C ALA A 157 -2.48 13.75 8.62
N VAL A 158 -2.71 13.17 7.44
CA VAL A 158 -2.86 13.85 6.16
C VAL A 158 -4.22 13.48 5.56
N GLY A 159 -4.88 14.44 4.92
CA GLY A 159 -6.21 14.28 4.36
C GLY A 159 -7.35 14.62 5.33
N PRO A 160 -8.63 14.44 4.92
CA PRO A 160 -9.06 13.90 3.63
C PRO A 160 -8.74 14.85 2.47
N ALA A 161 -8.30 14.30 1.34
CA ALA A 161 -8.04 15.05 0.11
C ALA A 161 -8.04 14.13 -1.11
N ASP A 162 -8.21 14.68 -2.31
CA ASP A 162 -7.98 13.92 -3.54
C ASP A 162 -6.51 13.99 -3.92
N VAL A 163 -5.93 12.82 -4.20
CA VAL A 163 -4.51 12.68 -4.53
C VAL A 163 -4.36 11.95 -5.85
N SER A 164 -3.82 12.61 -6.88
CA SER A 164 -3.55 11.98 -8.17
C SER A 164 -2.20 11.27 -8.17
N VAL A 165 -2.22 9.98 -8.49
CA VAL A 165 -1.05 9.12 -8.66
C VAL A 165 -0.96 8.64 -10.10
N ASP A 166 0.25 8.49 -10.63
CA ASP A 166 0.45 7.86 -11.95
C ASP A 166 0.83 6.40 -11.74
N ILE A 167 0.04 5.49 -12.32
CA ILE A 167 0.27 4.05 -12.29
C ILE A 167 0.42 3.59 -13.73
N ASP A 168 1.64 3.24 -14.12
CA ASP A 168 1.98 2.80 -15.48
C ASP A 168 1.51 3.77 -16.59
N GLY A 169 1.69 5.07 -16.38
CA GLY A 169 1.29 6.13 -17.32
C GLY A 169 -0.20 6.45 -17.30
N THR A 170 -0.96 5.83 -16.39
CA THR A 170 -2.38 6.12 -16.17
C THR A 170 -2.53 6.92 -14.89
N ALA A 171 -3.03 8.15 -15.03
CA ALA A 171 -3.39 8.96 -13.87
C ALA A 171 -4.62 8.35 -13.17
N ALA A 172 -4.43 7.89 -11.93
CA ALA A 172 -5.48 7.46 -11.03
C ALA A 172 -5.66 8.51 -9.92
N THR A 173 -6.90 8.75 -9.48
CA THR A 173 -7.17 9.65 -8.35
C THR A 173 -7.59 8.82 -7.15
N LEU A 174 -6.81 8.91 -6.08
CA LEU A 174 -7.15 8.41 -4.75
C LEU A 174 -8.11 9.42 -4.13
N SER A 175 -9.42 9.14 -4.21
CA SER A 175 -10.44 10.05 -3.72
C SER A 175 -10.57 9.90 -2.21
N SER A 176 -10.80 11.01 -1.50
CA SER A 176 -10.89 10.98 -0.03
C SER A 176 -9.69 10.29 0.65
N PHE A 177 -8.49 10.44 0.07
CA PHE A 177 -7.25 9.94 0.64
C PHE A 177 -7.05 10.51 2.04
N GLN A 178 -6.88 9.61 3.00
CA GLN A 178 -6.57 9.91 4.38
C GLN A 178 -5.53 8.92 4.90
N PHE A 179 -4.49 9.46 5.52
CA PHE A 179 -3.43 8.67 6.13
C PHE A 179 -3.13 9.20 7.53
N THR A 180 -3.23 8.34 8.54
CA THR A 180 -2.91 8.68 9.93
C THR A 180 -1.93 7.64 10.47
N ALA A 181 -0.82 8.05 11.09
CA ALA A 181 0.14 7.11 11.65
C ALA A 181 0.90 7.70 12.84
N ALA A 182 1.61 6.86 13.61
CA ALA A 182 2.49 7.30 14.68
C ALA A 182 3.96 7.05 14.34
N ALA A 183 4.84 8.00 14.69
CA ALA A 183 6.27 7.76 14.75
C ALA A 183 6.60 6.78 15.88
N GLY A 184 7.39 5.75 15.56
CA GLY A 184 7.95 4.85 16.56
C GLY A 184 8.97 5.57 17.45
N ALA A 185 9.23 5.03 18.64
CA ALA A 185 10.11 5.64 19.64
C ALA A 185 11.55 5.88 19.18
N SER A 186 11.99 5.20 18.10
CA SER A 186 13.32 5.37 17.50
C SER A 186 13.36 6.35 16.33
N CYS A 187 12.21 6.91 15.93
CA CYS A 187 12.00 7.75 14.74
C CYS A 187 12.26 7.05 13.38
N ASN A 188 12.72 5.79 13.39
CA ASN A 188 13.05 5.02 12.19
C ASN A 188 11.94 4.05 11.76
N THR A 189 10.77 4.14 12.38
CA THR A 189 9.59 3.34 12.04
C THR A 189 8.37 4.23 12.13
N ILE A 190 7.41 3.99 11.24
CA ILE A 190 6.03 4.40 11.43
C ILE A 190 5.23 3.17 11.85
N GLU A 191 4.39 3.35 12.85
CA GLU A 191 3.61 2.31 13.52
C GLU A 191 2.12 2.65 13.49
N SER A 192 1.28 1.61 13.53
CA SER A 192 -0.17 1.73 13.61
C SER A 192 -0.77 2.68 12.57
N GLY A 193 -0.25 2.63 11.33
CA GLY A 193 -0.77 3.43 10.24
C GLY A 193 -2.18 2.98 9.84
N VAL A 194 -3.05 3.96 9.60
CA VAL A 194 -4.39 3.81 9.04
C VAL A 194 -4.40 4.54 7.71
N PHE A 195 -4.71 3.81 6.64
CA PHE A 195 -4.85 4.33 5.29
C PHE A 195 -6.29 4.12 4.83
N GLN A 196 -6.90 5.18 4.32
CA GLN A 196 -8.26 5.21 3.80
C GLN A 196 -8.29 5.94 2.48
N THR A 197 -9.02 5.40 1.51
CA THR A 197 -9.28 6.05 0.23
C THR A 197 -10.46 5.37 -0.44
N ASP A 198 -11.12 6.10 -1.33
CA ASP A 198 -12.05 5.54 -2.29
C ASP A 198 -11.32 5.25 -3.61
N LEU A 199 -11.51 4.03 -4.11
CA LEU A 199 -10.90 3.53 -5.32
C LEU A 199 -11.97 3.35 -6.39
N ASP A 200 -11.82 4.07 -7.50
CA ASP A 200 -12.66 3.91 -8.67
C ASP A 200 -12.22 2.67 -9.48
N VAL A 201 -13.07 1.63 -9.51
CA VAL A 201 -12.73 0.37 -10.17
C VAL A 201 -12.52 0.52 -11.68
N ARG A 202 -13.07 1.57 -12.30
CA ARG A 202 -12.86 1.88 -13.72
C ARG A 202 -11.40 2.23 -14.00
N LEU A 203 -10.74 2.89 -13.05
CA LEU A 203 -9.31 3.24 -13.14
C LEU A 203 -8.42 2.04 -12.83
N LEU A 204 -8.93 1.10 -12.03
CA LEU A 204 -8.22 -0.12 -11.68
C LEU A 204 -8.40 -1.25 -12.71
N ALA A 205 -9.29 -1.10 -13.69
CA ALA A 205 -9.59 -2.16 -14.67
C ALA A 205 -8.35 -2.67 -15.40
N SER A 206 -7.41 -1.79 -15.77
CA SER A 206 -6.16 -2.20 -16.42
C SER A 206 -5.23 -2.95 -15.47
N ALA A 207 -5.14 -2.50 -14.21
CA ALA A 207 -4.26 -3.08 -13.20
C ALA A 207 -4.79 -4.41 -12.65
N LEU A 208 -6.08 -4.47 -12.34
CA LEU A 208 -6.74 -5.59 -11.70
C LEU A 208 -7.48 -6.50 -12.69
N GLY A 209 -7.74 -6.09 -13.93
CA GLY A 209 -8.57 -6.87 -14.83
C GLY A 209 -7.98 -8.23 -15.18
N SER A 210 -6.65 -8.34 -15.24
CA SER A 210 -5.97 -9.64 -15.37
C SER A 210 -6.12 -10.54 -14.14
N ILE A 211 -6.23 -9.95 -12.95
CA ILE A 211 -6.37 -10.65 -11.66
C ILE A 211 -7.83 -11.07 -11.42
N LEU A 212 -8.77 -10.15 -11.69
CA LEU A 212 -10.21 -10.36 -11.51
C LEU A 212 -10.84 -11.11 -12.68
N GLY A 213 -10.14 -11.23 -13.80
CA GLY A 213 -10.59 -11.94 -15.00
C GLY A 213 -11.54 -11.14 -15.89
N SER A 214 -11.71 -9.83 -15.64
CA SER A 214 -12.51 -8.93 -16.46
C SER A 214 -12.03 -7.48 -16.34
N GLU A 215 -12.06 -6.75 -17.45
CA GLU A 215 -11.85 -5.30 -17.51
C GLU A 215 -13.18 -4.52 -17.50
N ASP A 216 -14.33 -5.21 -17.46
CA ASP A 216 -15.65 -4.59 -17.37
C ASP A 216 -15.91 -4.13 -15.93
N PRO A 217 -16.09 -2.82 -15.67
CA PRO A 217 -16.35 -2.30 -14.32
C PRO A 217 -17.56 -2.92 -13.63
N ASP A 218 -18.60 -3.30 -14.37
CA ASP A 218 -19.79 -3.95 -13.80
C ASP A 218 -19.43 -5.35 -13.27
N GLU A 219 -18.72 -6.16 -14.08
CA GLU A 219 -18.27 -7.50 -13.67
C GLU A 219 -17.24 -7.45 -12.53
N MET A 220 -16.36 -6.43 -12.53
CA MET A 220 -15.43 -6.18 -11.43
C MET A 220 -16.17 -5.86 -10.14
N CYS A 221 -17.19 -5.00 -10.18
CA CYS A 221 -18.01 -4.68 -9.01
C CYS A 221 -18.79 -5.90 -8.50
N GLU A 222 -19.34 -6.73 -9.40
CA GLU A 222 -19.97 -8.00 -9.01
C GLU A 222 -18.97 -8.97 -8.35
N THR A 223 -17.75 -9.03 -8.87
CA THR A 223 -16.66 -9.84 -8.30
C THR A 223 -16.27 -9.32 -6.92
N LEU A 224 -16.09 -8.01 -6.76
CA LEU A 224 -15.78 -7.38 -5.49
C LEU A 224 -16.90 -7.58 -4.46
N LEU A 225 -18.16 -7.57 -4.90
CA LEU A 225 -19.31 -7.92 -4.06
C LEU A 225 -19.24 -9.34 -3.53
N SER A 226 -18.80 -10.30 -4.36
CA SER A 226 -18.57 -11.68 -3.91
C SER A 226 -17.44 -11.80 -2.89
N LEU A 227 -16.52 -10.83 -2.88
CA LEU A 227 -15.43 -10.65 -1.93
C LEU A 227 -15.82 -9.71 -0.78
N GLY A 228 -17.10 -9.45 -0.53
CA GLY A 228 -17.55 -8.62 0.59
C GLY A 228 -17.32 -7.12 0.42
N GLY A 229 -16.83 -6.67 -0.74
CA GLY A 229 -16.83 -5.28 -1.14
C GLY A 229 -18.23 -4.78 -1.49
N VAL A 230 -18.41 -3.48 -1.48
CA VAL A 230 -19.61 -2.83 -1.99
C VAL A 230 -19.14 -1.71 -2.87
N CYS A 231 -19.50 -1.76 -4.15
CA CYS A 231 -19.35 -0.61 -5.02
C CYS A 231 -20.45 0.41 -4.68
N GLU A 232 -20.03 1.62 -4.39
CA GLU A 232 -20.85 2.76 -4.03
C GLU A 232 -20.67 3.87 -5.08
N ALA A 233 -21.51 4.90 -4.98
CA ALA A 233 -21.39 6.07 -5.83
C ALA A 233 -20.07 6.79 -5.55
N CYS A 234 -19.25 6.98 -6.58
CA CYS A 234 -18.02 7.75 -6.50
C CYS A 234 -18.29 9.21 -6.12
N GLU A 235 -17.46 9.79 -5.26
CA GLU A 235 -17.59 11.22 -4.90
C GLU A 235 -17.35 12.15 -6.10
N SER A 236 -16.54 11.71 -7.07
CA SER A 236 -16.14 12.49 -8.24
C SER A 236 -17.27 12.69 -9.27
N ASP A 237 -18.09 11.68 -9.53
CA ASP A 237 -19.11 11.69 -10.58
C ASP A 237 -20.45 11.02 -10.23
N SER A 238 -20.58 10.48 -9.02
CA SER A 238 -21.75 9.75 -8.52
C SER A 238 -22.04 8.41 -9.21
N ASP A 239 -21.15 7.90 -10.05
CA ASP A 239 -21.32 6.58 -10.67
C ASP A 239 -20.98 5.44 -9.68
N PRO A 240 -21.67 4.28 -9.73
CA PRO A 240 -21.61 3.24 -8.70
C PRO A 240 -20.39 2.32 -8.83
N TYR A 241 -19.19 2.90 -8.95
CA TYR A 241 -17.94 2.17 -9.23
C TYR A 241 -16.83 2.42 -8.21
N CYS A 242 -17.13 3.06 -7.07
CA CYS A 242 -16.13 3.29 -6.05
C CYS A 242 -16.20 2.26 -4.94
N ILE A 243 -15.06 1.71 -4.55
CA ILE A 243 -14.93 0.90 -3.35
C ILE A 243 -14.14 1.65 -2.30
N LYS A 244 -14.60 1.59 -1.05
CA LYS A 244 -13.83 2.13 0.06
C LYS A 244 -12.77 1.12 0.48
N LEU A 245 -11.51 1.54 0.42
CA LEU A 245 -10.39 0.81 0.99
C LEU A 245 -10.06 1.39 2.36
N VAL A 246 -10.11 0.54 3.39
CA VAL A 246 -9.68 0.87 4.75
C VAL A 246 -8.69 -0.20 5.20
N VAL A 247 -7.46 0.22 5.51
CA VAL A 247 -6.45 -0.63 6.11
C VAL A 247 -5.91 0.02 7.37
N ASP A 248 -5.62 -0.80 8.37
CA ASP A 248 -4.97 -0.37 9.61
C ASP A 248 -3.81 -1.29 9.97
N GLN A 249 -3.16 -0.99 11.11
CA GLN A 249 -1.96 -1.69 11.56
C GLN A 249 -0.82 -1.67 10.51
N LEU A 250 -0.82 -0.67 9.61
CA LEU A 250 0.23 -0.50 8.62
C LEU A 250 1.53 -0.17 9.35
N ALA A 251 2.54 -1.02 9.16
CA ALA A 251 3.90 -0.74 9.58
C ALA A 251 4.68 -0.11 8.42
N SER A 252 5.64 0.74 8.72
CA SER A 252 6.52 1.29 7.68
C SER A 252 7.94 1.46 8.20
N PRO A 253 8.85 0.51 7.91
CA PRO A 253 10.25 0.63 8.30
C PRO A 253 10.93 1.76 7.51
N ASP A 254 11.95 2.39 8.11
CA ASP A 254 12.82 3.33 7.44
C ASP A 254 13.51 2.67 6.23
N ARG A 255 13.52 3.39 5.11
CA ARG A 255 14.20 2.98 3.87
C ARG A 255 15.70 3.28 3.91
N GLY A 256 16.14 4.12 4.85
CA GLY A 256 17.53 4.54 5.02
C GLY A 256 18.03 5.53 3.96
N THR A 257 17.19 5.89 2.97
CA THR A 257 17.49 6.90 1.95
C THR A 257 16.30 7.86 1.80
N PRO A 258 16.51 9.19 1.77
CA PRO A 258 15.43 10.14 1.51
C PRO A 258 14.81 9.94 0.14
N LEU A 259 13.51 10.25 0.00
CA LEU A 259 12.89 10.34 -1.33
C LEU A 259 13.41 11.55 -2.08
N GLN A 260 13.66 11.37 -3.38
CA GLN A 260 13.90 12.46 -4.31
C GLN A 260 12.56 12.94 -4.86
N VAL A 261 12.28 14.24 -4.82
CA VAL A 261 11.12 14.79 -5.55
C VAL A 261 11.42 14.68 -7.04
N VAL A 262 10.51 14.07 -7.80
CA VAL A 262 10.62 13.85 -9.24
C VAL A 262 9.41 14.49 -9.92
N THR A 263 9.67 15.43 -10.82
CA THR A 263 8.67 16.14 -11.62
C THR A 263 8.57 15.56 -13.02
N GLN A 264 7.45 15.80 -13.71
CA GLN A 264 7.30 15.41 -15.12
C GLN A 264 8.41 15.99 -16.01
N THR A 265 8.85 17.22 -15.74
CA THR A 265 9.94 17.85 -16.51
C THR A 265 11.28 17.13 -16.33
N GLU A 266 11.56 16.61 -15.13
CA GLU A 266 12.77 15.82 -14.89
C GLU A 266 12.71 14.46 -15.59
N ILE A 267 11.53 13.83 -15.61
CA ILE A 267 11.29 12.58 -16.33
C ILE A 267 11.45 12.77 -17.84
N ASP A 268 10.84 13.81 -18.42
CA ASP A 268 10.95 14.14 -19.84
C ASP A 268 12.40 14.43 -20.27
N ALA A 269 13.23 14.91 -19.34
CA ALA A 269 14.65 15.17 -19.56
C ALA A 269 15.54 13.93 -19.36
N ASN A 270 15.01 12.86 -18.73
CA ASN A 270 15.73 11.64 -18.45
C ASN A 270 15.58 10.62 -19.61
N ALA A 271 16.66 10.42 -20.36
CA ALA A 271 16.68 9.49 -21.49
C ALA A 271 16.45 8.02 -21.13
N ASP A 272 16.60 7.65 -19.85
CA ASP A 272 16.38 6.28 -19.38
C ASP A 272 14.90 5.95 -19.10
N CYS A 273 14.01 6.96 -19.13
CA CYS A 273 12.58 6.81 -18.84
C CYS A 273 11.69 6.65 -20.09
N GLY A 274 12.29 6.57 -21.28
CA GLY A 274 11.59 6.55 -22.58
C GLY A 274 11.64 5.24 -23.35
#